data_AF-A0A2V7BUH1-F1
#
_entry.id   AF-A0A2V7BUH1-F1
#
_cell.length_a   1.000
_cell.length_b   1.000
_cell.length_c   1.000
_cell.angle_alpha   90.00
_cell.angle_beta   90.00
_cell.angle_gamma   90.00
#
_symmetry.space_group_name_H-M   'P 1'
#
loop_
_entity.id
_entity.type
_entity.pdbx_description
1 polymer ?
#
loop_
_entity_poly.entity_id
_entity_poly.type
_entity_poly.pdbx_seq_one_letter_code
_entity_poly.pdbx_strand_id
1 'polypeptide(L)'
;MRYDGDVVWRMVTLVSMLCALAGFAAAPIESRILFARNTPVPRLVQEFAWRVIETRCNYQAYEREQRSFWAYDARAKQVGEGIAYSINILSYLPWKKSEPPAIIEMTVVDDGRMRLTELKSSFVVCSSDLNSGQAAVSLRRS
;
A
#
# COMPACT_ATOMS: atom_id res chain seq x y z
N MET A 1 3.69 38.03 -30.30
CA MET A 1 2.90 37.91 -29.06
C MET A 1 3.70 37.04 -28.10
N ARG A 2 4.28 37.65 -27.05
CA ARG A 2 5.03 36.96 -26.00
C ARG A 2 4.00 36.40 -25.01
N TYR A 3 3.96 35.10 -24.81
CA TYR A 3 3.17 34.50 -23.73
C TYR A 3 3.95 34.68 -22.43
N ASP A 4 3.38 35.47 -21.52
CA ASP A 4 3.85 35.74 -20.16
C ASP A 4 4.05 34.42 -19.39
N GLY A 5 5.32 33.99 -19.23
CA GLY A 5 5.69 32.87 -18.37
C GLY A 5 5.30 33.08 -16.91
N ASP A 6 5.13 34.34 -16.49
CA ASP A 6 4.65 34.73 -15.16
C ASP A 6 3.20 34.31 -14.89
N VAL A 7 2.33 34.37 -15.90
CA VAL A 7 0.91 34.02 -15.74
C VAL A 7 0.74 32.51 -15.60
N VAL A 8 1.52 31.72 -16.36
CA VAL A 8 1.51 30.26 -16.28
C VAL A 8 2.02 29.80 -14.90
N TRP A 9 3.09 30.41 -14.40
CA TRP A 9 3.65 30.06 -13.09
C TRP A 9 2.73 30.44 -11.92
N ARG A 10 2.04 31.58 -12.01
CA ARG A 10 1.00 31.99 -11.06
C ARG A 10 -0.21 31.06 -11.05
N MET A 11 -0.62 30.55 -12.21
CA MET A 11 -1.73 29.59 -12.30
C MET A 11 -1.37 28.25 -11.66
N VAL A 12 -0.14 27.74 -11.88
CA VAL A 12 0.32 26.46 -11.29
C VAL A 12 0.41 26.54 -9.75
N THR A 13 0.88 27.67 -9.24
CA THR A 13 0.97 27.90 -7.78
C THR A 13 -0.41 28.06 -7.13
N LEU A 14 -1.36 28.73 -7.80
CA LEU A 14 -2.76 28.81 -7.36
C LEU A 14 -3.44 27.44 -7.32
N VAL A 15 -3.27 26.60 -8.34
CA VAL A 15 -3.83 25.24 -8.36
C VAL A 15 -3.26 24.38 -7.22
N SER A 16 -1.96 24.51 -6.95
CA SER A 16 -1.29 23.77 -5.89
C SER A 16 -1.78 24.19 -4.49
N MET A 17 -1.96 25.50 -4.26
CA MET A 17 -2.54 26.02 -3.01
C MET A 17 -4.01 25.64 -2.83
N LEU A 18 -4.80 25.63 -3.91
CA LEU A 18 -6.20 25.21 -3.87
C LEU A 18 -6.34 23.72 -3.53
N CYS A 19 -5.43 22.86 -4.01
CA CYS A 19 -5.42 21.44 -3.63
C CYS A 19 -5.11 21.24 -2.13
N ALA A 20 -4.21 22.04 -1.57
CA ALA A 20 -3.88 22.02 -0.15
C ALA A 20 -5.02 22.56 0.73
N LEU A 21 -5.73 23.60 0.28
CA LEU A 21 -6.84 24.23 0.99
C LEU A 21 -8.14 23.41 0.93
N ALA A 22 -8.37 22.69 -0.17
CA ALA A 22 -9.54 21.84 -0.33
C ALA A 22 -9.46 20.51 0.45
N GLY A 23 -8.37 20.28 1.21
CA GLY A 23 -8.23 19.06 2.00
C GLY A 23 -8.22 17.79 1.15
N PHE A 24 -7.78 17.89 -0.12
CA PHE A 24 -7.46 16.73 -0.94
C PHE A 24 -6.18 16.08 -0.38
N ALA A 25 -6.29 15.50 0.82
CA ALA A 25 -5.54 14.31 1.12
C ALA A 25 -5.79 13.35 -0.05
N ALA A 26 -4.71 12.82 -0.66
CA ALA A 26 -4.83 11.79 -1.68
C ALA A 26 -5.92 10.80 -1.24
N ALA A 27 -6.94 10.59 -2.08
CA ALA A 27 -8.03 9.68 -1.76
C ALA A 27 -7.41 8.38 -1.22
N PRO A 28 -7.92 7.83 -0.10
CA PRO A 28 -7.36 6.60 0.45
C PRO A 28 -7.28 5.59 -0.68
N ILE A 29 -6.05 5.20 -1.03
CA ILE A 29 -5.83 4.23 -2.11
C ILE A 29 -6.48 2.95 -1.60
N GLU A 30 -7.66 2.64 -2.13
CA GLU A 30 -8.32 1.38 -1.87
C GLU A 30 -7.33 0.26 -2.14
N SER A 31 -7.33 -0.76 -1.29
CA SER A 31 -6.43 -1.91 -1.48
C SER A 31 -6.60 -2.47 -2.88
N ARG A 32 -5.52 -2.50 -3.67
CA ARG A 32 -5.54 -3.14 -5.00
C ARG A 32 -5.43 -4.66 -4.92
N ILE A 33 -5.35 -5.21 -3.72
CA ILE A 33 -5.39 -6.65 -3.47
C ILE A 33 -6.85 -7.09 -3.55
N LEU A 34 -7.14 -8.02 -4.45
CA LEU A 34 -8.45 -8.64 -4.52
C LEU A 34 -8.60 -9.65 -3.38
N PHE A 35 -9.55 -9.43 -2.49
CA PHE A 35 -9.92 -10.36 -1.43
C PHE A 35 -11.20 -11.13 -1.79
N ALA A 36 -11.36 -12.32 -1.23
CA ALA A 36 -12.63 -13.05 -1.31
C ALA A 36 -13.77 -12.26 -0.62
N ARG A 37 -14.99 -12.40 -1.13
CA ARG A 37 -16.17 -11.64 -0.67
C ARG A 37 -16.41 -11.74 0.85
N ASN A 38 -16.16 -12.92 1.43
CA ASN A 38 -16.36 -13.21 2.84
C ASN A 38 -15.01 -13.33 3.58
N THR A 39 -14.01 -12.53 3.18
CA THR A 39 -12.70 -12.53 3.82
C THR A 39 -12.80 -12.18 5.31
N PRO A 40 -12.03 -12.85 6.19
CA PRO A 40 -11.96 -12.49 7.60
C PRO A 40 -11.11 -11.25 7.86
N VAL A 41 -10.51 -10.65 6.82
CA VAL A 41 -9.59 -9.51 6.93
C VAL A 41 -10.36 -8.18 6.83
N PRO A 42 -10.40 -7.35 7.88
CA PRO A 42 -11.07 -6.05 7.85
C PRO A 42 -10.45 -5.08 6.85
N ARG A 43 -11.24 -4.13 6.33
CA ARG A 43 -10.80 -3.16 5.32
C ARG A 43 -9.53 -2.41 5.69
N LEU A 44 -9.39 -1.98 6.95
CA LEU A 44 -8.18 -1.28 7.44
C LEU A 44 -6.92 -2.15 7.30
N VAL A 45 -7.04 -3.45 7.56
CA VAL A 45 -5.93 -4.40 7.39
C VAL A 45 -5.62 -4.63 5.90
N GLN A 46 -6.64 -4.64 5.04
CA GLN A 46 -6.45 -4.74 3.58
C GLN A 46 -5.70 -3.53 3.01
N GLU A 47 -6.06 -2.31 3.45
CA GLU A 47 -5.37 -1.07 3.07
C GLU A 47 -3.93 -1.05 3.61
N PHE A 48 -3.73 -1.51 4.85
CA PHE A 48 -2.39 -1.63 5.43
C PHE A 48 -1.52 -2.63 4.64
N ALA A 49 -2.06 -3.80 4.31
CA ALA A 49 -1.40 -4.81 3.49
C ALA A 49 -0.98 -4.26 2.11
N TRP A 50 -1.84 -3.45 1.48
CA TRP A 50 -1.50 -2.77 0.23
C TRP A 50 -0.33 -1.80 0.41
N ARG A 51 -0.35 -0.95 1.44
CA ARG A 51 0.77 -0.04 1.74
C ARG A 51 2.07 -0.79 2.00
N VAL A 52 2.02 -1.96 2.64
CA VAL A 52 3.20 -2.82 2.82
C VAL A 52 3.76 -3.23 1.46
N ILE A 53 2.94 -3.70 0.52
CA ILE A 53 3.41 -4.03 -0.84
C ILE A 53 4.02 -2.80 -1.52
N GLU A 54 3.35 -1.65 -1.42
CA GLU A 54 3.79 -0.43 -2.10
C GLU A 54 5.14 0.09 -1.62
N THR A 55 5.42 -0.06 -0.33
CA THR A 55 6.58 0.55 0.34
C THR A 55 7.70 -0.44 0.63
N ARG A 56 7.39 -1.73 0.71
CA ARG A 56 8.34 -2.77 1.15
C ARG A 56 8.76 -3.72 0.05
N CYS A 57 7.97 -3.89 -1.01
CA CYS A 57 8.29 -4.79 -2.11
C CYS A 57 8.84 -4.01 -3.30
N ASN A 58 9.97 -4.46 -3.84
CA ASN A 58 10.74 -3.79 -4.89
C ASN A 58 10.09 -4.00 -6.28
N TYR A 59 8.89 -3.48 -6.46
CA TYR A 59 8.26 -3.35 -7.77
C TYR A 59 8.59 -2.01 -8.40
N GLN A 60 8.84 -1.99 -9.71
CA GLN A 60 8.75 -0.75 -10.46
C GLN A 60 7.28 -0.27 -10.47
N ALA A 61 7.05 1.05 -10.43
CA ALA A 61 5.68 1.60 -10.37
C ALA A 61 4.80 1.08 -11.52
N TYR A 62 5.32 1.09 -12.74
CA TYR A 62 4.63 0.58 -13.93
C TYR A 62 4.30 -0.92 -13.84
N GLU A 63 5.23 -1.71 -13.30
CA GLU A 63 5.02 -3.15 -13.13
C GLU A 63 3.94 -3.42 -12.07
N ARG A 64 4.00 -2.74 -10.93
CA ARG A 64 2.99 -2.80 -9.88
C ARG A 64 1.61 -2.41 -10.39
N GLU A 65 1.53 -1.44 -11.30
CA GLU A 65 0.27 -0.99 -11.88
C GLU A 65 -0.38 -2.04 -12.79
N GLN A 66 0.41 -2.84 -13.48
CA GLN A 66 -0.09 -3.86 -14.40
C GLN A 66 -0.32 -5.23 -13.76
N ARG A 67 0.29 -5.47 -12.60
CA ARG A 67 0.11 -6.72 -11.88
C ARG A 67 -1.26 -6.80 -11.25
N SER A 68 -1.83 -7.99 -11.33
CA SER A 68 -2.97 -8.39 -10.53
C SER A 68 -2.47 -8.96 -9.20
N PHE A 69 -3.07 -8.51 -8.10
CA PHE A 69 -2.80 -8.99 -6.75
C PHE A 69 -4.05 -9.68 -6.22
N TRP A 70 -3.96 -10.97 -5.93
CA TRP A 70 -5.08 -11.74 -5.41
C TRP A 70 -4.70 -12.40 -4.08
N ALA A 71 -5.41 -12.05 -3.01
CA ALA A 71 -5.30 -12.74 -1.72
C ALA A 71 -6.02 -14.09 -1.81
N TYR A 72 -5.31 -15.09 -2.32
CA TYR A 72 -5.86 -16.43 -2.57
C TYR A 72 -6.13 -17.20 -1.27
N ASP A 73 -5.47 -16.84 -0.19
CA ASP A 73 -5.71 -17.36 1.15
C ASP A 73 -5.53 -16.24 2.18
N ALA A 74 -6.54 -16.03 3.01
CA ALA A 74 -6.57 -14.98 4.02
C ALA A 74 -7.24 -15.54 5.27
N ARG A 75 -6.52 -15.51 6.38
CA ARG A 75 -6.94 -16.13 7.65
C ARG A 75 -6.78 -15.15 8.78
N ALA A 76 -7.69 -15.23 9.75
CA ALA A 76 -7.60 -14.52 11.01
C ALA A 76 -7.44 -15.52 12.15
N LYS A 77 -6.58 -15.20 13.11
CA LYS A 77 -6.36 -16.00 14.31
C LYS A 77 -6.18 -15.07 15.51
N GLN A 78 -6.87 -15.34 16.61
CA GLN A 78 -6.65 -14.64 17.86
C GLN A 78 -5.24 -14.93 18.39
N VAL A 79 -4.50 -13.89 18.79
CA VAL A 79 -3.16 -13.99 19.37
C VAL A 79 -3.04 -13.02 20.54
N GLY A 80 -3.09 -13.55 21.77
CA GLY A 80 -3.16 -12.72 22.97
C GLY A 80 -4.40 -11.81 22.95
N GLU A 81 -4.18 -10.51 23.13
CA GLU A 81 -5.24 -9.48 23.10
C GLU A 81 -5.60 -8.99 21.69
N GLY A 82 -4.83 -9.39 20.65
CA GLY A 82 -5.02 -8.94 19.27
C GLY A 82 -5.41 -10.06 18.29
N ILE A 83 -5.57 -9.67 17.03
CA ILE A 83 -5.87 -10.60 15.92
C ILE A 83 -4.70 -10.58 14.93
N ALA A 84 -4.17 -11.76 14.62
CA ALA A 84 -3.21 -11.96 13.55
C ALA A 84 -3.95 -12.32 12.25
N TYR A 85 -3.67 -11.55 11.21
CA TYR A 85 -4.16 -11.75 9.85
C TYR A 85 -3.02 -12.25 8.97
N SER A 86 -3.08 -13.52 8.58
CA SER A 86 -2.17 -14.10 7.61
C SER A 86 -2.77 -13.97 6.22
N ILE A 87 -2.06 -13.31 5.31
CA ILE A 87 -2.53 -13.00 3.96
C ILE A 87 -1.50 -13.52 2.97
N ASN A 88 -1.91 -14.48 2.15
CA ASN A 88 -1.11 -15.03 1.06
C ASN A 88 -1.62 -14.48 -0.26
N ILE A 89 -0.72 -13.83 -0.99
CA ILE A 89 -1.05 -13.03 -2.17
C ILE A 89 -0.31 -13.61 -3.38
N LEU A 90 -1.07 -13.86 -4.44
CA LEU A 90 -0.55 -14.17 -5.75
C LEU A 90 -0.45 -12.86 -6.55
N SER A 91 0.75 -12.53 -6.99
CA SER A 91 1.05 -11.36 -7.82
C SER A 91 1.54 -11.81 -9.18
N TYR A 92 0.83 -11.45 -10.24
CA TYR A 92 1.17 -11.89 -11.60
C TYR A 92 0.80 -10.87 -12.66
N LEU A 93 1.45 -10.96 -13.83
CA LEU A 93 1.14 -10.19 -15.02
C LEU A 93 0.22 -11.00 -15.92
N PRO A 94 -1.08 -10.64 -16.07
CA PRO A 94 -2.03 -11.44 -16.83
C PRO A 94 -1.62 -11.67 -18.30
N TRP A 95 -0.92 -10.70 -18.89
CA TRP A 95 -0.48 -10.71 -20.28
C TRP A 95 0.89 -11.36 -20.49
N LYS A 96 1.68 -11.61 -19.44
CA LYS A 96 3.05 -12.13 -19.52
C LYS A 96 3.20 -13.46 -18.78
N LYS A 97 2.63 -14.52 -19.37
CA LYS A 97 2.55 -15.87 -18.76
C LYS A 97 3.91 -16.55 -18.52
N SER A 98 4.97 -16.13 -19.23
CA SER A 98 6.31 -16.70 -19.08
C SER A 98 7.04 -16.21 -17.83
N GLU A 99 6.55 -15.14 -17.20
CA GLU A 99 7.13 -14.63 -15.97
C GLU A 99 6.50 -15.35 -14.77
N PRO A 100 7.30 -15.91 -13.85
CA PRO A 100 6.76 -16.60 -12.69
C PRO A 100 5.96 -15.63 -11.82
N PRO A 101 4.81 -16.07 -11.28
CA PRO A 101 4.09 -15.25 -10.32
C PRO A 101 4.92 -15.08 -9.05
N ALA A 102 4.83 -13.91 -8.44
CA ALA A 102 5.37 -13.68 -7.10
C ALA A 102 4.32 -14.13 -6.07
N ILE A 103 4.74 -14.97 -5.13
CA ILE A 103 3.94 -15.33 -3.96
C ILE A 103 4.43 -14.45 -2.83
N ILE A 104 3.54 -13.67 -2.23
CA ILE A 104 3.83 -12.81 -1.08
C ILE A 104 3.05 -13.34 0.11
N GLU A 105 3.76 -13.64 1.19
CA GLU A 105 3.18 -14.08 2.45
C GLU A 105 3.38 -12.96 3.46
N MET A 106 2.32 -12.50 4.10
CA MET A 106 2.41 -11.48 5.14
C MET A 106 1.55 -11.81 6.34
N THR A 107 2.04 -11.44 7.52
CA THR A 107 1.28 -11.53 8.77
C THR A 107 1.19 -10.15 9.40
N VAL A 108 -0.04 -9.63 9.48
CA VAL A 108 -0.37 -8.35 10.13
C VAL A 108 -1.03 -8.66 11.47
N VAL A 109 -0.56 -8.04 12.55
CA VAL A 109 -1.21 -8.13 13.87
C VAL A 109 -1.90 -6.81 14.16
N ASP A 110 -3.14 -6.88 14.63
CA ASP A 110 -3.89 -5.75 15.19
C ASP A 110 -4.21 -6.03 16.66
N ASP A 111 -3.45 -5.39 17.55
CA ASP A 111 -3.60 -5.40 19.00
C ASP A 111 -3.95 -3.99 19.54
N GLY A 112 -4.65 -3.19 18.72
CA GLY A 112 -4.84 -1.76 18.94
C GLY A 112 -3.78 -0.91 18.24
N ARG A 113 -2.73 -1.54 17.70
CA ARG A 113 -1.81 -0.97 16.72
C ARG A 113 -1.58 -1.97 15.60
N MET A 114 -1.83 -1.56 14.35
CA MET A 114 -1.49 -2.40 13.19
C MET A 114 0.02 -2.49 13.00
N ARG A 115 0.54 -3.72 12.95
CA ARG A 115 1.96 -4.00 12.75
C ARG A 115 2.18 -5.17 11.80
N LEU A 116 3.17 -5.03 10.93
CA LEU A 116 3.69 -6.12 10.12
C LEU A 116 4.63 -6.96 10.99
N THR A 117 4.40 -8.27 11.05
CA THR A 117 5.22 -9.21 11.85
C THR A 117 5.97 -10.22 10.99
N GLU A 118 5.48 -10.46 9.78
CA GLU A 118 6.12 -11.34 8.82
C GLU A 118 5.86 -10.81 7.41
N LEU A 119 6.90 -10.84 6.57
CA LEU A 119 6.80 -10.56 5.14
C LEU A 119 7.82 -11.41 4.40
N LYS A 120 7.35 -12.29 3.52
CA LYS A 120 8.16 -13.15 2.66
C LYS A 120 7.66 -13.04 1.23
N SER A 121 8.57 -13.22 0.28
CA SER A 121 8.21 -13.26 -1.13
C SER A 121 9.14 -14.17 -1.91
N SER A 122 8.58 -14.92 -2.87
CA SER A 122 9.32 -15.93 -3.64
C SER A 122 10.15 -15.37 -4.79
N PHE A 123 9.69 -14.28 -5.41
CA PHE A 123 10.29 -13.74 -6.63
C PHE A 123 10.61 -12.25 -6.56
N VAL A 124 9.84 -11.51 -5.77
CA VAL A 124 10.04 -10.06 -5.58
C VAL A 124 10.74 -9.84 -4.26
N VAL A 125 11.80 -9.04 -4.25
CA VAL A 125 12.49 -8.69 -3.00
C VAL A 125 11.57 -7.81 -2.17
N CYS A 126 11.28 -8.23 -0.94
CA CYS A 126 10.53 -7.44 0.03
C CYS A 126 11.35 -7.25 1.32
N SER A 127 11.28 -6.06 1.94
CA SER A 127 11.96 -5.76 3.20
C SER A 127 11.01 -5.84 4.39
N SER A 128 11.35 -6.66 5.38
CA SER A 128 10.66 -6.77 6.66
C SER A 128 11.03 -5.68 7.67
N ASP A 129 12.06 -4.87 7.37
CA ASP A 129 12.69 -4.02 8.38
C ASP A 129 11.87 -2.75 8.64
N LEU A 130 11.42 -2.52 9.87
CA LEU A 130 10.72 -1.29 10.27
C LEU A 130 11.55 0.01 10.16
N ASN A 131 12.81 -0.03 9.71
CA ASN A 131 13.69 1.13 9.62
C ASN A 131 14.42 1.22 8.29
N SER A 132 13.95 2.09 7.41
CA SER A 132 14.73 2.82 6.41
C SER A 132 13.92 4.01 5.88
N GLY A 133 13.85 5.09 6.68
CA GLY A 133 13.49 6.43 6.20
C GLY A 133 12.06 6.95 6.45
N GLN A 134 11.92 7.75 7.52
CA GLN A 134 11.07 8.96 7.62
C GLN A 134 9.56 8.89 7.34
N ALA A 135 8.77 8.90 8.43
CA ALA A 135 7.75 9.94 8.67
C ALA A 135 7.36 9.93 10.16
N ALA A 136 8.19 10.55 10.99
CA ALA A 136 7.78 10.95 12.33
C ALA A 136 6.77 12.10 12.20
N VAL A 137 5.48 11.78 12.22
CA VAL A 137 4.44 12.79 12.44
C VAL A 137 4.48 13.15 13.92
N SER A 138 5.21 14.23 14.22
CA SER A 138 5.19 14.89 15.51
C SER A 138 3.83 15.56 15.69
N LEU A 139 2.94 14.93 16.46
CA LEU A 139 1.74 15.56 17.00
C LEU A 139 2.16 16.62 18.03
N ARG A 140 2.38 17.86 17.58
CA ARG A 140 2.38 19.01 18.48
C ARG A 140 0.93 19.33 18.86
N ARG A 141 0.63 19.18 20.14
CA ARG A 141 -0.48 19.85 20.83
C ARG A 141 -0.27 21.36 20.75
N SER A 142 -1.30 22.07 20.34
CA SER A 142 -1.64 23.44 20.75
C SER A 142 -3.16 23.54 20.81
#